data_AF-E4ZU15-F1
#
_entry.id   AF-E4ZU15-F1
#
_cell.length_a   1.000
_cell.length_b   1.000
_cell.length_c   1.000
_cell.angle_alpha   90.00
_cell.angle_beta   90.00
_cell.angle_gamma   90.00
#
_symmetry.space_group_name_H-M   'P 1'
#
loop_
_entity.id
_entity.type
_entity.pdbx_description
1 polymer ?
#
loop_
_entity_poly.entity_id
_entity_poly.type
_entity_poly.pdbx_seq_one_letter_code
_entity_poly.pdbx_strand_id
1 'polypeptide(L)'
;MVRFSNGVPQAIWYSQHANGQAFTYPTVTKHSDNLRPIAYSSKGSHANYAIPGKHDHTIPNLNLPAGVLEDDTDQGTLWDPLLSAWFYHFEADSNDFTALGEGTPTEWLMFKGRWGDEKYPNSDPRQRELFGQTKFSSGPTGPADKQLNRKEVCPENGLICIVRRILVPRSEEGVMVTS
;
A
#
# COMPACT_ATOMS: atom_id res chain seq x y z
N MET A 1 1.62 -0.29 -6.08
CA MET A 1 1.56 -0.31 -7.57
C MET A 1 2.71 0.52 -8.09
N VAL A 2 3.42 0.05 -9.11
CA VAL A 2 4.43 0.84 -9.84
C VAL A 2 3.93 1.05 -11.27
N ARG A 3 3.98 2.29 -11.75
CA ARG A 3 3.61 2.63 -13.13
C ARG A 3 4.86 2.67 -13.99
N PHE A 4 4.86 1.92 -15.09
CA PHE A 4 5.91 1.95 -16.10
C PHE A 4 5.45 2.68 -17.35
N SER A 5 6.39 3.29 -18.06
CA SER A 5 6.22 3.81 -19.41
C SER A 5 7.42 3.37 -20.23
N ASN A 6 7.21 2.62 -21.33
CA ASN A 6 8.27 2.07 -22.17
C ASN A 6 9.36 1.32 -21.37
N GLY A 7 8.96 0.51 -20.39
CA GLY A 7 9.88 -0.25 -19.54
C GLY A 7 10.55 0.56 -18.42
N VAL A 8 10.32 1.88 -18.33
CA VAL A 8 10.93 2.75 -17.32
C VAL A 8 9.91 3.06 -16.20
N PRO A 9 10.23 2.82 -14.92
CA PRO A 9 9.32 3.13 -13.83
C PRO A 9 9.20 4.65 -13.63
N GLN A 10 7.96 5.14 -13.62
CA GLN A 10 7.63 6.57 -13.56
C GLN A 10 7.17 6.99 -12.17
N ALA A 11 6.31 6.19 -11.54
CA ALA A 11 5.70 6.51 -10.27
C ALA A 11 5.37 5.25 -9.46
N ILE A 12 5.20 5.41 -8.15
CA ILE A 12 4.80 4.36 -7.22
C ILE A 12 3.69 4.85 -6.30
N TRP A 13 2.74 3.95 -6.02
CA TRP A 13 1.66 4.12 -5.05
C TRP A 13 1.94 3.33 -3.78
N TYR A 14 1.91 4.04 -2.65
CA TYR A 14 1.94 3.48 -1.29
C TYR A 14 0.52 3.55 -0.71
N SER A 15 -0.08 2.38 -0.48
CA SER A 15 -1.47 2.27 0.00
C SER A 15 -1.54 2.49 1.51
N GLN A 16 -2.47 3.34 1.95
CA GLN A 16 -2.66 3.72 3.36
C GLN A 16 -4.16 3.75 3.65
N HIS A 17 -4.64 2.85 4.50
CA HIS A 17 -6.04 2.78 4.91
C HIS A 17 -7.03 2.92 3.73
N ALA A 18 -7.86 3.96 3.75
CA ALA A 18 -8.85 4.24 2.71
C ALA A 18 -8.27 4.83 1.41
N ASN A 19 -7.02 5.30 1.41
CA ASN A 19 -6.36 5.84 0.23
C ASN A 19 -4.84 5.56 0.22
N GLY A 20 -3.99 6.60 0.17
CA GLY A 20 -2.55 6.47 0.05
C GLY A 20 -1.89 7.68 -0.59
N GLN A 21 -0.64 7.50 -1.00
CA GLN A 21 0.18 8.55 -1.60
C GLN A 21 0.93 8.02 -2.83
N ALA A 22 0.99 8.86 -3.87
CA ALA A 22 1.79 8.61 -5.05
C ALA A 22 3.05 9.46 -5.04
N PHE A 23 4.17 8.89 -5.48
CA PHE A 23 5.44 9.59 -5.66
C PHE A 23 6.03 9.27 -7.02
N THR A 24 6.80 10.21 -7.59
CA THR A 24 7.65 9.90 -8.74
C THR A 24 8.70 8.89 -8.32
N TYR A 25 9.00 7.91 -9.17
CA TYR A 25 9.90 6.81 -8.83
C TYR A 25 11.33 7.27 -8.45
N PRO A 26 11.90 8.35 -9.03
CA PRO A 26 13.18 8.89 -8.57
C PRO A 26 13.16 9.44 -7.15
N THR A 27 12.01 9.89 -6.64
CA THR A 27 11.88 10.56 -5.33
C THR A 27 12.04 9.62 -4.15
N VAL A 28 11.66 8.35 -4.31
CA VAL A 28 11.60 7.41 -3.19
C VAL A 28 12.95 6.76 -2.93
N THR A 29 13.21 6.47 -1.66
CA THR A 29 14.38 5.72 -1.21
C THR A 29 14.41 4.35 -1.87
N LYS A 30 15.60 3.93 -2.31
CA LYS A 30 15.83 2.64 -2.95
C LYS A 30 16.73 1.78 -2.09
N HIS A 31 16.63 0.47 -2.30
CA HIS A 31 17.58 -0.50 -1.79
C HIS A 31 19.00 -0.22 -2.34
N SER A 32 20.02 -0.89 -1.80
CA SER A 32 21.43 -0.70 -2.18
C SER A 32 21.73 -0.95 -3.66
N ASP A 33 20.85 -1.64 -4.37
CA ASP A 33 20.92 -1.82 -5.83
C ASP A 33 20.49 -0.58 -6.63
N ASN A 34 19.96 0.44 -5.96
CA ASN A 34 19.41 1.67 -6.56
C ASN A 34 18.29 1.42 -7.60
N LEU A 35 17.64 0.26 -7.54
CA LEU A 35 16.56 -0.13 -8.45
C LEU A 35 15.23 -0.30 -7.71
N ARG A 36 15.27 -0.95 -6.54
CA ARG A 36 14.06 -1.38 -5.82
C ARG A 36 13.62 -0.36 -4.77
N PRO A 37 12.40 0.18 -4.82
CA PRO A 37 11.89 1.10 -3.80
C PRO A 37 11.74 0.39 -2.46
N ILE A 38 12.03 1.11 -1.39
CA ILE A 38 11.74 0.65 -0.03
C ILE A 38 10.31 1.06 0.34
N ALA A 39 9.59 0.16 0.99
CA ALA A 39 8.29 0.42 1.59
C ALA A 39 8.36 0.12 3.08
N TYR A 40 7.94 1.07 3.90
CA TYR A 40 7.91 0.95 5.34
C TYR A 40 6.48 0.55 5.76
N SER A 41 6.35 -0.63 6.36
CA SER A 41 5.06 -1.16 6.83
C SER A 41 4.73 -0.62 8.21
N SER A 42 3.50 -0.16 8.40
CA SER A 42 3.01 0.33 9.69
C SER A 42 2.96 -0.77 10.74
N LYS A 43 3.44 -0.48 11.95
CA LYS A 43 3.37 -1.41 13.08
C LYS A 43 1.92 -1.61 13.52
N GLY A 44 1.43 -2.85 13.40
CA GLY A 44 0.06 -3.21 13.82
C GLY A 44 -1.05 -2.72 12.90
N SER A 45 -0.70 -2.24 11.70
CA SER A 45 -1.61 -1.77 10.65
C SER A 45 -1.17 -2.34 9.29
N HIS A 46 -1.93 -2.10 8.23
CA HIS A 46 -1.64 -2.58 6.86
C HIS A 46 -1.13 -1.49 5.92
N ALA A 47 -0.95 -0.26 6.43
CA ALA A 47 -0.53 0.87 5.64
C ALA A 47 0.95 0.77 5.30
N ASN A 48 1.29 1.27 4.11
CA ASN A 48 2.65 1.31 3.61
C ASN A 48 3.04 2.77 3.36
N TYR A 49 4.27 3.11 3.70
CA TYR A 49 4.79 4.47 3.62
C TYR A 49 6.11 4.53 2.86
N ALA A 50 6.39 5.70 2.28
CA ALA A 50 7.62 5.97 1.52
C ALA A 50 8.80 6.40 2.41
N ILE A 51 8.54 6.70 3.69
CA ILE A 51 9.53 7.10 4.69
C ILE A 51 9.21 6.43 6.03
N PRO A 52 10.22 6.23 6.91
CA PRO A 52 10.00 5.79 8.27
C PRO A 52 9.46 6.95 9.14
N GLY A 53 9.12 6.64 10.39
CA GLY A 53 8.65 7.59 11.39
C GLY A 53 7.14 7.51 11.62
N LYS A 54 6.61 8.56 12.25
CA LYS A 54 5.19 8.72 12.56
C LYS A 54 4.43 9.33 11.40
N HIS A 55 3.24 8.78 11.15
CA HIS A 55 2.34 9.23 10.10
C HIS A 55 0.95 9.44 10.67
N ASP A 56 0.60 10.71 10.93
CA ASP A 56 -0.78 11.05 11.19
C ASP A 56 -1.60 10.86 9.90
N HIS A 57 -2.73 10.18 10.03
CA HIS A 57 -3.68 9.96 8.94
C HIS A 57 -5.11 10.41 9.31
N THR A 58 -5.23 11.28 10.32
CA THR A 58 -6.49 11.95 10.70
C THR A 58 -7.05 12.79 9.53
N ILE A 59 -6.18 13.34 8.66
CA ILE A 59 -6.57 14.01 7.41
C ILE A 59 -6.14 13.12 6.22
N PRO A 60 -7.08 12.63 5.40
CA PRO A 60 -6.74 11.85 4.21
C PRO A 60 -5.76 12.61 3.31
N ASN A 61 -4.69 11.93 2.87
CA ASN A 61 -3.63 12.47 1.99
C ASN A 61 -2.60 13.39 2.64
N LEU A 62 -2.59 13.60 3.96
CA LEU A 62 -1.61 14.49 4.60
C LEU A 62 -0.99 13.84 5.83
N ASN A 63 0.33 13.60 5.77
CA ASN A 63 1.09 13.15 6.93
C ASN A 63 1.46 14.37 7.77
N LEU A 64 0.78 14.55 8.90
CA LEU A 64 1.17 15.52 9.92
C LEU A 64 2.16 14.88 10.92
N PRO A 65 3.02 15.68 11.57
CA PRO A 65 3.99 15.16 12.53
C PRO A 65 3.36 14.62 13.83
N ALA A 66 2.08 14.92 14.10
CA ALA A 66 1.30 14.34 15.18
C ALA A 66 -0.21 14.44 14.90
N GLY A 67 -1.00 13.48 15.39
CA GLY A 67 -2.47 13.48 15.31
C GLY A 67 -3.16 12.48 16.23
N VAL A 68 -4.47 12.31 16.04
CA VAL A 68 -5.31 11.51 16.95
C VAL A 68 -5.26 10.01 16.61
N LEU A 69 -4.91 9.67 15.37
CA LEU A 69 -4.69 8.31 14.90
C LEU A 69 -3.42 8.28 14.04
N GLU A 70 -2.40 7.61 14.56
CA GLU A 70 -1.05 7.60 14.00
C GLU A 70 -0.63 6.17 13.64
N ASP A 71 0.01 6.03 12.48
CA ASP A 71 0.83 4.86 12.20
C ASP A 71 2.29 5.16 12.58
N ASP A 72 2.99 4.11 13.01
CA ASP A 72 4.43 4.15 13.28
C ASP A 72 5.14 3.16 12.35
N THR A 73 6.23 3.61 11.73
CA THR A 73 7.05 2.83 10.80
C THR A 73 8.52 3.02 11.13
N ASP A 74 9.31 1.99 10.88
CA ASP A 74 10.77 2.05 11.07
C ASP A 74 11.46 1.26 9.95
N GLN A 75 12.74 1.54 9.73
CA GLN A 75 13.53 0.78 8.75
C GLN A 75 13.62 -0.70 9.12
N GLY A 76 13.78 -1.02 10.41
CA GLY A 76 13.75 -2.37 10.95
C GLY A 76 14.58 -3.39 10.18
N THR A 77 14.12 -4.63 10.19
CA THR A 77 14.68 -5.72 9.38
C THR A 77 14.08 -5.67 7.98
N LEU A 78 14.95 -5.67 6.96
CA LEU A 78 14.50 -5.78 5.58
C LEU A 78 13.86 -7.16 5.33
N TRP A 79 12.61 -7.15 4.87
CA TRP A 79 11.98 -8.32 4.29
C TRP A 79 12.00 -8.17 2.76
N ASP A 80 12.70 -9.06 2.08
CA ASP A 80 12.77 -9.08 0.62
C ASP A 80 11.69 -10.02 0.04
N PRO A 81 10.57 -9.49 -0.48
CA PRO A 81 9.50 -10.33 -0.99
C PRO A 81 9.91 -11.11 -2.25
N LEU A 82 10.96 -10.71 -2.97
CA LEU A 82 11.38 -11.41 -4.20
C LEU A 82 11.90 -12.82 -3.92
N LEU A 83 12.34 -13.10 -2.69
CA LEU A 83 12.84 -14.42 -2.29
C LEU A 83 11.71 -15.42 -2.01
N SER A 84 10.46 -14.95 -1.86
CA SER A 84 9.31 -15.79 -1.53
C SER A 84 8.01 -15.15 -2.03
N ALA A 85 7.89 -14.99 -3.33
CA ALA A 85 6.68 -14.49 -3.98
C ALA A 85 6.27 -15.34 -5.18
N TRP A 86 4.97 -15.41 -5.39
CA TRP A 86 4.39 -15.84 -6.65
C TRP A 86 4.13 -14.62 -7.53
N PHE A 87 4.46 -14.75 -8.81
CA PHE A 87 4.30 -13.69 -9.80
C PHE A 87 3.23 -14.07 -10.80
N TYR A 88 2.42 -13.10 -11.17
CA TYR A 88 1.29 -13.27 -12.07
C TYR A 88 1.27 -12.15 -13.09
N HIS A 89 0.88 -12.50 -14.31
CA HIS A 89 0.40 -11.55 -15.31
C HIS A 89 -1.09 -11.36 -15.12
N PHE A 90 -1.56 -10.11 -15.19
CA PHE A 90 -2.97 -9.77 -15.07
C PHE A 90 -3.47 -9.23 -16.40
N GLU A 91 -4.51 -9.86 -16.96
CA GLU A 91 -5.16 -9.42 -18.18
C GLU A 91 -6.38 -8.56 -17.87
N ALA A 92 -6.25 -7.27 -18.15
CA ALA A 92 -7.23 -6.25 -17.78
C ALA A 92 -8.60 -6.45 -18.45
N ASP A 93 -8.63 -6.92 -19.70
CA ASP A 93 -9.86 -7.04 -20.49
C ASP A 93 -10.75 -8.17 -19.99
N SER A 94 -10.17 -9.29 -19.57
CA SER A 94 -10.90 -10.46 -19.07
C SER A 94 -10.95 -10.54 -17.54
N ASN A 95 -10.18 -9.70 -16.84
CA ASN A 95 -10.01 -9.73 -15.39
C ASN A 95 -9.44 -11.07 -14.89
N ASP A 96 -8.49 -11.65 -15.63
CA ASP A 96 -7.89 -12.95 -15.34
C ASP A 96 -6.41 -12.84 -14.96
N PHE A 97 -5.92 -13.89 -14.30
CA PHE A 97 -4.54 -14.00 -13.88
C PHE A 97 -3.88 -15.23 -14.51
N THR A 98 -2.66 -15.04 -15.02
CA THR A 98 -1.80 -16.13 -15.50
C THR A 98 -0.56 -16.21 -14.62
N ALA A 99 -0.28 -17.39 -14.07
CA ALA A 99 0.93 -17.63 -13.30
C ALA A 99 2.20 -17.50 -14.18
N LEU A 100 3.23 -16.85 -13.65
CA LEU A 100 4.54 -16.72 -14.33
C LEU A 100 5.55 -17.79 -13.89
N GLY A 101 5.23 -18.58 -12.86
CA GLY A 101 6.06 -19.68 -12.37
C GLY A 101 5.35 -21.03 -12.48
N GLU A 102 6.11 -22.09 -12.71
CA GLU A 102 5.59 -23.46 -12.69
C GLU A 102 5.02 -23.81 -11.31
N GLY A 103 3.87 -24.51 -11.27
CA GLY A 103 3.22 -24.93 -10.02
C GLY A 103 2.63 -23.80 -9.18
N THR A 104 2.58 -22.57 -9.68
CA THR A 104 2.01 -21.42 -8.97
C THR A 104 0.46 -21.42 -9.10
N PRO A 105 -0.30 -21.47 -7.99
CA PRO A 105 -1.76 -21.56 -8.04
C PRO A 105 -2.40 -20.23 -8.42
N THR A 106 -3.51 -20.27 -9.14
CA THR A 106 -4.27 -19.09 -9.60
C THR A 106 -5.68 -19.03 -9.02
N GLU A 107 -6.19 -20.15 -8.53
CA GLU A 107 -7.58 -20.35 -8.11
C GLU A 107 -7.99 -19.38 -7.00
N TRP A 108 -7.07 -19.10 -6.09
CA TRP A 108 -7.29 -18.18 -4.97
C TRP A 108 -7.46 -16.73 -5.45
N LEU A 109 -6.83 -16.31 -6.55
CA LEU A 109 -6.96 -14.95 -7.11
C LEU A 109 -8.37 -14.65 -7.62
N MET A 110 -9.11 -15.69 -8.02
CA MET A 110 -10.45 -15.61 -8.59
C MET A 110 -11.57 -15.70 -7.54
N PHE A 111 -11.22 -15.82 -6.25
CA PHE A 111 -12.21 -15.81 -5.18
C PHE A 111 -12.88 -14.43 -5.05
N LYS A 112 -14.19 -14.38 -5.32
CA LYS A 112 -15.01 -13.15 -5.33
C LYS A 112 -15.59 -12.76 -3.96
N GLY A 113 -15.28 -13.52 -2.91
CA GLY A 113 -15.73 -13.23 -1.56
C GLY A 113 -14.82 -12.27 -0.82
N ARG A 114 -15.04 -12.17 0.50
CA ARG A 114 -14.18 -11.41 1.42
C ARG A 114 -13.19 -12.37 2.10
N TRP A 115 -11.95 -11.93 2.22
CA TRP A 115 -10.88 -12.67 2.88
C TRP A 115 -10.91 -12.42 4.38
N GLY A 116 -10.82 -13.49 5.18
CA GLY A 116 -10.89 -13.40 6.64
C GLY A 116 -12.34 -13.44 7.17
N ASP A 117 -12.48 -13.14 8.45
CA ASP A 117 -13.75 -13.27 9.16
C ASP A 117 -14.75 -12.17 8.80
N GLU A 118 -16.03 -12.45 8.98
CA GLU A 118 -17.11 -11.46 8.91
C GLU A 118 -17.12 -10.56 10.17
N LYS A 119 -17.49 -9.30 9.98
CA LYS A 119 -17.74 -8.34 11.07
C LYS A 119 -18.68 -8.95 12.11
N TYR A 120 -18.30 -8.84 13.37
CA TYR A 120 -19.19 -9.25 14.47
C TYR A 120 -20.40 -8.32 14.54
N PRO A 121 -21.60 -8.85 14.90
CA PRO A 121 -22.77 -8.03 15.17
C PRO A 121 -22.47 -6.93 16.20
N ASN A 122 -23.12 -5.77 16.06
CA ASN A 122 -22.93 -4.66 17.00
C ASN A 122 -23.34 -5.02 18.45
N SER A 123 -24.18 -6.04 18.63
CA SER A 123 -24.60 -6.56 19.93
C SER A 123 -23.59 -7.54 20.57
N ASP A 124 -22.55 -7.98 19.85
CA ASP A 124 -21.55 -8.90 20.40
C ASP A 124 -20.73 -8.20 21.50
N PRO A 125 -20.62 -8.77 22.71
CA PRO A 125 -19.94 -8.13 23.84
C PRO A 125 -18.42 -7.99 23.65
N ARG A 126 -17.83 -8.53 22.58
CA ARG A 126 -16.43 -8.34 22.18
C ARG A 126 -16.28 -7.25 21.12
N GLN A 127 -17.35 -6.91 20.40
CA GLN A 127 -17.34 -5.85 19.40
C GLN A 127 -17.30 -4.48 20.08
N ARG A 128 -16.45 -3.59 19.57
CA ARG A 128 -16.34 -2.21 20.03
C ARG A 128 -16.33 -1.31 18.81
N GLU A 129 -16.96 -0.15 18.91
CA GLU A 129 -16.92 0.88 17.87
C GLU A 129 -16.36 2.15 18.48
N LEU A 130 -15.38 2.76 17.79
CA LEU A 130 -14.80 4.03 18.16
C LEU A 130 -14.68 4.87 16.88
N PHE A 131 -15.29 6.06 16.87
CA PHE A 131 -15.30 6.96 15.71
C PHE A 131 -15.76 6.28 14.39
N GLY A 132 -16.79 5.43 14.46
CA GLY A 132 -17.31 4.69 13.30
C GLY A 132 -16.42 3.54 12.82
N GLN A 133 -15.30 3.27 13.50
CA GLN A 133 -14.42 2.13 13.22
C GLN A 133 -14.72 0.99 14.19
N THR A 134 -15.06 -0.17 13.64
CA THR A 134 -15.30 -1.38 14.44
C THR A 134 -14.05 -2.21 14.66
N LYS A 135 -13.89 -2.73 15.87
CA LYS A 135 -12.77 -3.58 16.28
C LYS A 135 -12.64 -4.82 15.39
N PHE A 136 -13.75 -5.49 15.12
CA PHE A 136 -13.80 -6.64 14.21
C PHE A 136 -14.61 -6.26 12.97
N SER A 137 -13.91 -6.06 11.86
CA SER A 137 -14.49 -5.66 10.58
C SER A 137 -14.34 -6.77 9.55
N SER A 138 -15.28 -6.88 8.60
CA SER A 138 -15.17 -7.89 7.54
C SER A 138 -13.93 -7.63 6.70
N GLY A 139 -13.10 -8.66 6.48
CA GLY A 139 -11.85 -8.47 5.74
C GLY A 139 -12.05 -8.12 4.25
N PRO A 140 -10.99 -7.85 3.49
CA PRO A 140 -11.10 -7.20 2.18
C PRO A 140 -11.62 -8.13 1.08
N THR A 141 -12.10 -7.59 -0.03
CA THR A 141 -12.24 -8.34 -1.29
C THR A 141 -10.90 -8.71 -1.91
N GLY A 142 -10.88 -9.69 -2.81
CA GLY A 142 -9.67 -10.21 -3.44
C GLY A 142 -8.98 -9.29 -4.45
N PRO A 143 -7.83 -9.72 -4.99
CA PRO A 143 -7.03 -8.94 -5.94
C PRO A 143 -7.78 -8.56 -7.23
N ALA A 144 -8.65 -9.44 -7.75
CA ALA A 144 -9.45 -9.21 -8.95
C ALA A 144 -10.45 -8.04 -8.81
N ASP A 145 -10.84 -7.70 -7.57
CA ASP A 145 -11.73 -6.57 -7.28
C ASP A 145 -10.96 -5.26 -7.06
N LYS A 146 -9.62 -5.30 -7.15
CA LYS A 146 -8.80 -4.09 -7.07
C LYS A 146 -8.71 -3.49 -8.47
N GLN A 147 -8.64 -2.17 -8.51
CA GLN A 147 -8.45 -1.39 -9.74
C GLN A 147 -7.01 -1.59 -10.27
N LEU A 148 -6.69 -2.78 -10.77
CA LEU A 148 -5.36 -3.15 -11.28
C LEU A 148 -5.14 -2.58 -12.69
N ASN A 149 -6.21 -2.41 -13.47
CA ASN A 149 -6.23 -1.81 -14.81
C ASN A 149 -6.42 -0.28 -14.81
N ARG A 150 -6.41 0.38 -13.65
CA ARG A 150 -6.63 1.84 -13.56
C ARG A 150 -5.66 2.62 -14.43
N LYS A 151 -6.09 3.78 -14.91
CA LYS A 151 -5.29 4.63 -15.82
C LYS A 151 -4.12 5.29 -15.10
N GLU A 152 -4.38 5.89 -13.95
CA GLU A 152 -3.39 6.63 -13.18
C GLU A 152 -2.68 5.74 -12.15
N VAL A 153 -1.59 6.23 -11.53
CA VAL A 153 -0.95 5.47 -10.44
C VAL A 153 -1.83 5.44 -9.18
N CYS A 154 -2.66 6.46 -8.98
CA CYS A 154 -3.64 6.55 -7.89
C CYS A 154 -4.94 5.80 -8.22
N PRO A 155 -5.71 5.34 -7.22
CA PRO A 155 -7.05 4.77 -7.42
C PRO A 155 -8.03 5.75 -8.10
N GLU A 156 -9.01 5.20 -8.81
CA GLU A 156 -10.11 5.94 -9.42
C GLU A 156 -11.25 6.07 -8.41
N ASN A 157 -11.13 7.04 -7.51
CA ASN A 157 -12.06 7.27 -6.39
C ASN A 157 -12.63 8.70 -6.34
N GLY A 158 -12.50 9.46 -7.44
CA GLY A 158 -12.97 10.85 -7.54
C GLY A 158 -12.02 11.89 -6.92
N LEU A 159 -10.89 11.46 -6.32
CA LEU A 159 -9.86 12.36 -5.84
C LEU A 159 -8.84 12.67 -6.95
N ILE A 160 -8.27 13.87 -6.92
CA ILE A 160 -7.19 14.25 -7.83
C ILE A 160 -5.96 13.37 -7.55
N CYS A 161 -5.40 12.76 -8.60
CA CYS A 161 -4.16 11.99 -8.47
C CYS A 161 -2.95 12.94 -8.36
N ILE A 162 -2.45 13.13 -7.14
CA ILE A 162 -1.28 13.97 -6.87
C ILE A 162 -0.03 13.08 -6.79
N VAL A 163 0.83 13.18 -7.79
CA VAL A 163 2.13 12.50 -7.81
C VAL A 163 3.21 13.42 -7.23
N ARG A 164 3.66 13.11 -6.02
CA ARG A 164 4.60 13.94 -5.26
C ARG A 164 6.03 13.74 -5.74
N ARG A 165 6.83 14.81 -5.67
CA ARG A 165 8.27 14.79 -5.98
C ARG A 165 9.17 14.99 -4.76
N ILE A 166 8.56 15.12 -3.58
CA ILE A 166 9.25 15.40 -2.31
C ILE A 166 8.64 14.48 -1.26
N LEU A 167 9.49 13.89 -0.42
CA LEU A 167 9.09 13.13 0.76
C LEU A 167 8.86 14.08 1.93
N VAL A 168 7.74 13.90 2.64
CA VAL A 168 7.34 14.69 3.81
C VAL A 168 6.68 13.79 4.85
N PRO A 169 6.76 14.11 6.15
CA PRO A 169 7.48 15.25 6.76
C PRO A 169 9.00 15.19 6.59
N ARG A 170 9.65 16.36 6.53
CA ARG A 170 11.12 16.43 6.64
C ARG A 170 11.46 16.37 8.13
N SER A 171 12.39 15.50 8.52
CA SER A 171 13.11 15.71 9.78
C SER A 171 13.83 17.07 9.72
N GLU A 172 13.94 17.77 10.86
CA GLU A 172 14.72 19.02 10.93
C GLU A 172 16.19 18.82 10.51
N GLU A 173 16.67 17.58 10.53
CA GLU A 173 17.96 17.20 9.98
C GLU A 173 17.81 16.72 8.53
N GLY A 174 17.99 17.66 7.59
CA GLY A 174 18.18 17.37 6.18
C GLY A 174 19.53 16.70 5.91
N VAL A 175 19.74 15.49 6.41
CA VAL A 175 20.91 14.70 6.06
C VAL A 175 20.58 13.86 4.83
N MET A 176 21.19 14.23 3.71
CA MET A 176 21.33 13.35 2.56
C MET A 176 21.96 12.04 3.04
N VAL A 177 21.22 10.94 2.95
CA VAL A 177 21.84 9.62 3.05
C VAL A 177 22.54 9.36 1.72
N THR A 178 23.79 9.81 1.64
CA THR A 178 24.76 9.39 0.62
C THR A 178 25.71 8.37 1.25
N SER A 179 25.59 7.11 0.81
CA SER A 179 26.69 6.24 0.36
C SER A 179 26.12 4.88 -0.01
#